data_AF-A0A534DTD2-F1
#
_entry.id   AF-A0A534DTD2-F1
#
_cell.length_a   1.000
_cell.length_b   1.000
_cell.length_c   1.000
_cell.angle_alpha   90.00
_cell.angle_beta   90.00
_cell.angle_gamma   90.00
#
_symmetry.space_group_name_H-M   'P 1'
#
loop_
_entity.id
_entity.type
_entity.pdbx_description
1 polymer ?
#
loop_
_entity_poly.entity_id
_entity_poly.type
_entity_poly.pdbx_seq_one_letter_code
_entity_poly.pdbx_strand_id
1 'polypeptide(L)'
;MSAPRSASRAWTRGCVRYNDGVSDLKGKSLVVAAPARPGSGEKYLTPQGFTAIRDGIKRAAGGAGAAVVAGRLPPWLKARAPTGAGFARVRGLVREHRLATVCEEAKCPNIGECWNAGTATLMLMGSVCTRACRFCSVDTGNPHGWLDPEEPENAARTVELMKLRYVVLTSVDRDDLADGGAAHYAACVRAIKRRSPQTAVEALTPDFQGVRADVETVVDSGIEVFAQNVETVRRLTHPVRDPRAGYEQTLEVLEIAKRRRPEVLTKSSLMLGLGESDAEIDETLADLRTAGVDIVTLGQYLRPTVNHLPVRRFVRPEEFDRYRERSLALGFLECVSGPLVRSSYRAERALQRNNAGLDNRRLAT
;
A
#
# COMPACT_ATOMS: atom_id res chain seq x y z
N MET A 1 64.04 -16.61 31.63
CA MET A 1 62.64 -17.07 31.70
C MET A 1 61.83 -16.04 32.44
N SER A 2 61.35 -15.01 31.74
CA SER A 2 60.51 -13.95 32.32
C SER A 2 59.67 -13.36 31.19
N ALA A 3 58.36 -13.61 31.20
CA ALA A 3 57.41 -13.11 30.22
C ALA A 3 56.92 -11.70 30.62
N PRO A 4 56.74 -10.75 29.68
CA PRO A 4 55.98 -9.54 29.91
C PRO A 4 54.49 -9.75 29.56
N ARG A 5 53.62 -9.20 30.41
CA ARG A 5 52.16 -9.16 30.25
C ARG A 5 51.78 -8.14 29.17
N SER A 6 51.05 -8.57 28.14
CA SER A 6 50.33 -7.67 27.23
C SER A 6 48.85 -7.61 27.62
N ALA A 7 48.30 -6.40 27.62
CA ALA A 7 46.92 -6.10 27.97
C ALA A 7 45.99 -6.37 26.79
N SER A 8 45.04 -7.29 26.94
CA SER A 8 43.89 -7.43 26.04
C SER A 8 42.68 -6.69 26.65
N ARG A 9 42.22 -5.64 25.97
CA ARG A 9 40.90 -5.04 26.23
C ARG A 9 39.86 -5.81 25.44
N ALA A 10 39.15 -6.71 26.10
CA ALA A 10 37.93 -7.32 25.58
C ALA A 10 36.75 -6.38 25.85
N TRP A 11 36.06 -5.95 24.79
CA TRP A 11 34.75 -5.32 24.89
C TRP A 11 33.71 -6.41 25.09
N THR A 12 33.17 -6.54 26.31
CA THR A 12 32.05 -7.42 26.63
C THR A 12 30.72 -6.68 26.51
N ARG A 13 29.79 -7.35 25.83
CA ARG A 13 28.41 -6.97 25.53
C ARG A 13 27.62 -6.65 26.82
N GLY A 14 27.07 -5.44 26.90
CA GLY A 14 26.06 -5.10 27.89
C GLY A 14 24.72 -5.76 27.55
N CYS A 15 24.42 -6.86 28.22
CA CYS A 15 23.09 -7.46 28.25
C CYS A 15 22.34 -6.78 29.40
N VAL A 16 21.36 -5.92 29.10
CA VAL A 16 20.49 -5.34 30.13
C VAL A 16 19.52 -6.45 30.58
N ARG A 17 19.77 -7.02 31.75
CA ARG A 17 18.84 -7.90 32.47
C ARG A 17 17.69 -7.04 32.99
N TYR A 18 16.48 -7.30 32.51
CA TYR A 18 15.26 -6.73 33.07
C TYR A 18 14.65 -7.75 34.03
N ASN A 19 14.96 -7.59 35.32
CA ASN A 19 14.11 -7.87 36.49
C ASN A 19 15.02 -8.11 37.70
N ASP A 20 14.91 -7.22 38.70
CA ASP A 20 14.81 -7.58 40.12
C ASP A 20 14.48 -6.30 40.89
N GLY A 21 13.24 -6.20 41.35
CA GLY A 21 12.76 -5.02 42.08
C GLY A 21 11.24 -4.94 42.20
N VAL A 22 10.56 -6.04 42.56
CA VAL A 22 9.17 -5.96 43.04
C VAL A 22 9.24 -5.67 44.53
N SER A 23 9.24 -4.39 44.89
CA SER A 23 8.95 -3.95 46.25
C SER A 23 7.44 -3.88 46.45
N ASP A 24 7.03 -4.50 47.55
CA ASP A 24 5.71 -4.52 48.18
C ASP A 24 4.90 -3.22 47.98
N LEU A 25 3.87 -3.27 47.13
CA LEU A 25 2.79 -2.28 47.09
C LEU A 25 1.44 -2.99 47.05
N LYS A 26 0.84 -3.08 48.24
CA LYS A 26 -0.53 -3.55 48.49
C LYS A 26 -1.53 -2.94 47.51
N GLY A 27 -2.20 -3.79 46.72
CA GLY A 27 -3.58 -3.59 46.30
C GLY A 27 -3.91 -2.46 45.31
N LYS A 28 -2.96 -1.98 44.50
CA LYS A 28 -3.27 -1.14 43.34
C LYS A 28 -2.76 -1.80 42.06
N SER A 29 -3.68 -2.24 41.20
CA SER A 29 -3.33 -2.60 39.83
C SER A 29 -2.71 -1.37 39.18
N LEU A 30 -1.38 -1.40 38.99
CA LEU A 30 -0.69 -0.47 38.12
C LEU A 30 -1.11 -0.81 36.70
N VAL A 31 -2.22 -0.21 36.26
CA VAL A 31 -2.53 -0.11 34.83
C VAL A 31 -1.47 0.82 34.26
N VAL A 32 -0.36 0.25 33.80
CA VAL A 32 0.60 0.99 32.97
C VAL A 32 -0.17 1.38 31.72
N ALA A 33 -0.54 2.66 31.63
CA ALA A 33 -1.18 3.19 30.45
C ALA A 33 -0.29 2.86 29.25
N ALA A 34 -0.86 2.22 28.23
CA ALA A 34 -0.14 1.98 26.99
C ALA A 34 0.43 3.32 26.49
N PRO A 35 1.68 3.36 26.01
CA PRO A 35 2.27 4.61 25.52
C PRO A 35 1.34 5.23 24.48
N ALA A 36 1.14 6.55 24.56
CA ALA A 36 0.30 7.27 23.64
C ALA A 36 0.75 6.97 22.19
N ARG A 37 -0.21 6.67 21.31
CA ARG A 37 0.10 6.48 19.89
C ARG A 37 0.69 7.77 19.33
N PRO A 38 1.79 7.70 18.56
CA PRO A 38 2.40 8.88 17.96
C PRO A 38 1.40 9.59 17.05
N GLY A 39 1.39 10.92 17.11
CA GLY A 39 0.60 11.77 16.23
C GLY A 39 1.15 11.77 14.79
N SER A 40 0.33 12.20 13.83
CA SER A 40 0.74 12.30 12.43
C SER A 40 1.97 13.19 12.26
N GLY A 41 3.01 12.67 11.60
CA GLY A 41 4.29 13.33 11.37
C GLY A 41 5.26 13.30 12.55
N GLU A 42 4.91 12.63 13.65
CA GLU A 42 5.80 12.41 14.79
C GLU A 42 6.72 11.20 14.57
N LYS A 43 7.95 11.32 15.07
CA LYS A 43 8.92 10.23 15.05
C LYS A 43 8.69 9.30 16.24
N TYR A 44 8.71 8.00 16.03
CA TYR A 44 8.57 6.99 17.08
C TYR A 44 9.53 5.81 16.88
N LEU A 45 9.72 5.01 17.94
CA LEU A 45 10.47 3.76 17.91
C LEU A 45 9.50 2.60 17.65
N THR A 46 9.76 1.81 16.61
CA THR A 46 8.96 0.64 16.28
C THR A 46 9.23 -0.51 17.26
N PRO A 47 8.30 -1.48 17.41
CA PRO A 47 8.56 -2.69 18.19
C PRO A 47 9.81 -3.47 17.75
N GLN A 48 10.20 -3.33 16.49
CA GLN A 48 11.37 -3.97 15.88
C GLN A 48 12.69 -3.21 16.17
N GLY A 49 12.65 -2.05 16.83
CA GLY A 49 13.82 -1.33 17.30
C GLY A 49 14.38 -0.26 16.34
N PHE A 50 13.75 -0.02 15.20
CA PHE A 50 14.11 1.08 14.29
C PHE A 50 13.12 2.24 14.39
N THR A 51 13.52 3.43 13.94
CA THR A 51 12.67 4.63 14.02
C THR A 51 11.85 4.84 12.75
N ALA A 52 10.61 5.30 12.90
CA ALA A 52 9.73 5.66 11.79
C ALA A 52 9.00 6.99 12.06
N ILE A 53 8.46 7.59 11.00
CA ILE A 53 7.61 8.78 11.03
C ILE A 53 6.19 8.34 10.78
N ARG A 54 5.30 8.62 11.74
CA ARG A 54 3.89 8.27 11.63
C ARG A 54 3.22 8.99 10.46
N ASP A 55 2.45 8.28 9.67
CA ASP A 55 1.83 8.72 8.41
C ASP A 55 2.81 9.27 7.37
N GLY A 56 4.07 8.84 7.42
CA GLY A 56 5.07 8.99 6.35
C GLY A 56 5.65 10.38 6.12
N ILE A 57 4.92 11.44 6.45
CA ILE A 57 5.29 12.83 6.18
C ILE A 57 5.52 13.59 7.48
N LYS A 58 6.76 14.06 7.69
CA LYS A 58 7.12 14.88 8.85
C LYS A 58 6.25 16.12 8.91
N ARG A 59 5.87 16.51 10.13
CA ARG A 59 5.24 17.80 10.38
C ARG A 59 6.20 18.92 9.96
N ALA A 60 5.77 19.78 9.05
CA ALA A 60 6.58 20.94 8.65
C ALA A 60 6.73 21.92 9.82
N ALA A 61 7.95 22.42 10.03
CA ALA A 61 8.21 23.52 10.95
C ALA A 61 7.77 24.82 10.26
N GLY A 62 6.59 25.33 10.60
CA GLY A 62 5.96 26.46 9.93
C GLY A 62 4.92 26.00 8.91
N GLY A 63 3.64 26.10 9.28
CA GLY A 63 2.52 25.64 8.46
C GLY A 63 2.42 26.43 7.15
N ALA A 64 3.01 25.90 6.08
CA ALA A 64 2.86 26.46 4.75
C ALA A 64 1.49 26.05 4.18
N GLY A 65 0.52 26.94 4.34
CA GLY A 65 -0.79 26.87 3.69
C GLY A 65 -0.64 27.05 2.18
N ALA A 66 -0.46 25.95 1.45
CA ALA A 66 -0.83 25.95 0.03
C ALA A 66 -2.36 26.06 -0.07
N ALA A 67 -2.86 26.83 -1.03
CA ALA A 67 -4.29 26.99 -1.30
C ALA A 67 -4.99 25.62 -1.34
N VAL A 68 -5.64 25.30 -0.23
CA VAL A 68 -6.51 24.14 -0.07
C VAL A 68 -7.80 24.51 -0.77
N VAL A 69 -8.45 23.57 -1.47
CA VAL A 69 -9.88 23.71 -1.71
C VAL A 69 -10.54 23.75 -0.32
N ALA A 70 -10.73 24.95 0.21
CA ALA A 70 -11.35 25.19 1.49
C ALA A 70 -12.82 24.84 1.34
N GLY A 71 -13.21 23.66 1.80
CA GLY A 71 -14.56 23.16 1.62
C GLY A 71 -14.80 21.87 2.36
N ARG A 72 -16.05 21.70 2.83
CA ARG A 72 -16.57 20.44 3.36
C ARG A 72 -16.41 19.36 2.29
N LEU A 73 -16.04 18.15 2.69
CA LEU A 73 -15.96 17.00 1.80
C LEU A 73 -17.30 16.86 1.02
N PRO A 74 -17.27 16.82 -0.32
CA PRO A 74 -18.48 16.65 -1.12
C PRO A 74 -19.32 15.43 -0.71
N PRO A 75 -20.66 15.48 -0.83
CA PRO A 75 -21.53 14.38 -0.43
C PRO A 75 -21.16 13.02 -1.02
N TRP A 76 -20.74 12.99 -2.30
CA TRP A 76 -20.37 11.78 -3.03
C TRP A 76 -19.06 11.12 -2.58
N LEU A 77 -18.28 11.78 -1.72
CA LEU A 77 -17.05 11.25 -1.14
C LEU A 77 -17.22 10.74 0.30
N LYS A 78 -18.45 10.70 0.81
CA LYS A 78 -18.73 10.16 2.15
C LYS A 78 -18.76 8.64 2.10
N ALA A 79 -17.84 8.01 2.83
CA ALA A 79 -17.82 6.57 3.01
C ALA A 79 -18.61 6.13 4.25
N ARG A 80 -19.01 4.86 4.27
CA ARG A 80 -19.72 4.25 5.40
C ARG A 80 -18.76 3.97 6.55
N ALA A 81 -19.25 4.07 7.78
CA ALA A 81 -18.45 3.77 8.96
C ALA A 81 -18.03 2.28 8.99
N PRO A 82 -16.79 1.97 9.40
CA PRO A 82 -16.28 0.60 9.46
C PRO A 82 -16.85 -0.16 10.66
N THR A 83 -18.04 -0.71 10.48
CA THR A 83 -18.78 -1.47 11.48
C THR A 83 -19.26 -2.80 10.89
N GLY A 84 -19.62 -3.76 11.74
CA GLY A 84 -20.15 -5.06 11.31
C GLY A 84 -19.29 -6.27 11.71
N ALA A 85 -19.91 -7.45 11.69
CA ALA A 85 -19.28 -8.70 12.13
C ALA A 85 -18.13 -9.14 11.19
N GLY A 86 -18.29 -8.94 9.88
CA GLY A 86 -17.23 -9.26 8.90
C GLY A 86 -15.99 -8.42 9.14
N PHE A 87 -16.15 -7.11 9.33
CA PHE A 87 -15.08 -6.21 9.72
C PHE A 87 -14.36 -6.66 11.00
N ALA A 88 -15.10 -6.95 12.08
CA ALA A 88 -14.50 -7.39 13.34
C ALA A 88 -13.70 -8.70 13.21
N ARG A 89 -14.21 -9.65 12.41
CA ARG A 89 -13.55 -10.93 12.13
C ARG A 89 -12.24 -10.73 11.37
N VAL A 90 -12.25 -9.98 10.26
CA VAL A 90 -11.04 -9.72 9.47
C VAL A 90 -10.00 -8.97 10.32
N ARG A 91 -10.44 -8.00 11.13
CA ARG A 91 -9.56 -7.30 12.09
C ARG A 91 -8.88 -8.23 13.08
N GLY A 92 -9.61 -9.23 13.58
CA GLY A 92 -9.07 -10.24 14.49
C GLY A 92 -7.97 -11.07 13.82
N LEU A 93 -8.25 -11.60 12.63
CA LEU A 93 -7.33 -12.44 11.87
C LEU A 93 -6.03 -11.71 11.50
N VAL A 94 -6.14 -10.47 11.02
CA VAL A 94 -4.96 -9.64 10.67
C VAL A 94 -4.03 -9.46 11.88
N ARG A 95 -4.61 -9.19 13.06
CA ARG A 95 -3.84 -9.01 14.31
C ARG A 95 -3.25 -10.32 14.83
N GLU A 96 -4.04 -11.39 14.83
CA GLU A 96 -3.62 -12.72 15.28
C GLU A 96 -2.39 -13.20 14.48
N HIS A 97 -2.39 -12.97 13.18
CA HIS A 97 -1.31 -13.39 12.28
C HIS A 97 -0.22 -12.34 12.06
N ARG A 98 -0.20 -11.26 12.86
CA ARG A 98 0.83 -10.21 12.83
C ARG A 98 1.01 -9.58 11.43
N LEU A 99 -0.06 -9.47 10.66
CA LEU A 99 -0.03 -8.92 9.30
C LEU A 99 -0.36 -7.42 9.31
N ALA A 100 0.16 -6.69 8.33
CA ALA A 100 -0.29 -5.35 8.01
C ALA A 100 -1.31 -5.38 6.88
N THR A 101 -2.20 -4.38 6.83
CA THR A 101 -3.09 -4.16 5.69
C THR A 101 -2.99 -2.73 5.21
N VAL A 102 -2.94 -2.53 3.90
CA VAL A 102 -3.02 -1.18 3.33
C VAL A 102 -4.37 -0.52 3.66
N CYS A 103 -5.40 -1.34 3.93
CA CYS A 103 -6.70 -0.85 4.38
C CYS A 103 -6.58 -0.01 5.66
N GLU A 104 -5.80 -0.47 6.64
CA GLU A 104 -5.56 0.23 7.90
C GLU A 104 -4.48 1.31 7.74
N GLU A 105 -3.33 0.98 7.15
CA GLU A 105 -2.18 1.89 7.09
C GLU A 105 -2.39 3.07 6.13
N ALA A 106 -3.15 2.89 5.04
CA ALA A 106 -3.50 3.97 4.11
C ALA A 106 -4.83 4.67 4.45
N LYS A 107 -5.42 4.41 5.62
CA LYS A 107 -6.69 5.02 6.09
C LYS A 107 -7.82 4.89 5.06
N CYS A 108 -7.99 3.68 4.52
CA CYS A 108 -8.87 3.44 3.39
C CYS A 108 -10.34 3.71 3.75
N PRO A 109 -11.07 4.56 3.00
CA PRO A 109 -12.49 4.82 3.26
C PRO A 109 -13.37 3.56 3.05
N ASN A 110 -12.89 2.59 2.26
CA ASN A 110 -13.67 1.41 1.87
C ASN A 110 -13.48 0.22 2.82
N ILE A 111 -12.67 0.34 3.89
CA ILE A 111 -12.31 -0.79 4.75
C ILE A 111 -13.54 -1.53 5.32
N GLY A 112 -14.59 -0.78 5.71
CA GLY A 112 -15.82 -1.36 6.21
C GLY A 112 -16.57 -2.17 5.15
N GLU A 113 -16.67 -1.66 3.92
CA GLU A 113 -17.33 -2.36 2.81
C GLU A 113 -16.53 -3.62 2.43
N CYS A 114 -15.24 -3.46 2.16
CA CYS A 114 -14.38 -4.56 1.68
C CYS A 114 -14.33 -5.70 2.70
N TRP A 115 -14.11 -5.40 3.98
CA TRP A 115 -13.94 -6.44 5.00
C TRP A 115 -15.26 -7.14 5.33
N ASN A 116 -16.40 -6.44 5.25
CA ASN A 116 -17.71 -7.08 5.38
C ASN A 116 -18.05 -7.95 4.17
N ALA A 117 -17.57 -7.61 2.98
CA ALA A 117 -17.61 -8.48 1.81
C ALA A 117 -16.59 -9.63 1.89
N GLY A 118 -15.81 -9.71 2.97
CA GLY A 118 -14.81 -10.74 3.20
C GLY A 118 -13.52 -10.53 2.43
N THR A 119 -13.28 -9.37 1.83
CA THR A 119 -12.05 -9.05 1.07
C THR A 119 -11.08 -8.23 1.91
N ALA A 120 -9.78 -8.45 1.71
CA ALA A 120 -8.73 -7.63 2.31
C ALA A 120 -7.52 -7.56 1.37
N THR A 121 -6.78 -6.45 1.46
CA THR A 121 -5.48 -6.30 0.82
C THR A 121 -4.40 -6.40 1.87
N LEU A 122 -3.61 -7.47 1.80
CA LEU A 122 -2.50 -7.68 2.73
C LEU A 122 -1.31 -6.83 2.29
N MET A 123 -0.65 -6.18 3.26
CA MET A 123 0.55 -5.40 3.03
C MET A 123 1.73 -6.16 3.63
N LEU A 124 2.62 -6.61 2.75
CA LEU A 124 3.79 -7.40 3.07
C LEU A 124 4.96 -6.50 3.49
N MET A 125 5.93 -7.11 4.16
CA MET A 125 7.19 -6.50 4.61
C MET A 125 6.98 -5.40 5.66
N GLY A 126 5.90 -5.52 6.44
CA GLY A 126 5.57 -4.64 7.55
C GLY A 126 4.81 -3.37 7.15
N SER A 127 4.87 -2.37 8.04
CA SER A 127 4.11 -1.12 7.94
C SER A 127 4.98 0.14 7.76
N VAL A 128 6.28 -0.04 7.51
CA VAL A 128 7.23 1.08 7.39
C VAL A 128 7.96 1.01 6.06
N CYS A 129 7.81 2.07 5.27
CA CYS A 129 8.34 2.22 3.92
C CYS A 129 9.66 2.98 3.90
N THR A 130 10.59 2.59 3.01
CA THR A 130 11.83 3.33 2.77
C THR A 130 11.63 4.58 1.92
N ARG A 131 10.42 4.80 1.40
CA ARG A 131 10.04 5.90 0.51
C ARG A 131 8.98 6.79 1.12
N ALA A 132 8.99 8.06 0.72
CA ALA A 132 8.14 9.12 1.29
C ALA A 132 7.27 9.79 0.21
N CYS A 133 6.41 9.01 -0.46
CA CYS A 133 5.43 9.56 -1.40
C CYS A 133 4.48 10.53 -0.68
N ARG A 134 4.32 11.75 -1.20
CA ARG A 134 3.61 12.86 -0.52
C ARG A 134 2.08 12.69 -0.45
N PHE A 135 1.55 11.66 -1.08
CA PHE A 135 0.15 11.27 -1.02
C PHE A 135 -0.13 10.12 -0.03
N CYS A 136 0.90 9.35 0.35
CA CYS A 136 0.77 8.08 1.06
C CYS A 136 0.94 8.24 2.57
N SER A 137 0.06 7.63 3.36
CA SER A 137 0.10 7.67 4.83
C SER A 137 0.71 6.43 5.48
N VAL A 138 1.42 5.60 4.72
CA VAL A 138 2.23 4.53 5.33
C VAL A 138 3.43 5.17 6.04
N ASP A 139 3.83 4.62 7.18
CA ASP A 139 4.91 5.18 7.99
C ASP A 139 6.24 5.13 7.20
N THR A 140 7.09 6.15 7.34
CA THR A 140 8.38 6.23 6.62
C THR A 140 9.54 5.99 7.59
N GLY A 141 10.47 5.11 7.23
CA GLY A 141 11.65 4.79 8.03
C GLY A 141 12.62 3.88 7.30
N ASN A 142 13.61 3.34 8.01
CA ASN A 142 14.52 2.33 7.46
C ASN A 142 14.46 1.07 8.35
N PRO A 143 13.92 -0.06 7.86
CA PRO A 143 13.86 -1.31 8.61
C PRO A 143 15.20 -2.03 8.79
N HIS A 144 16.29 -1.54 8.17
CA HIS A 144 17.65 -2.08 8.29
C HIS A 144 17.76 -3.58 7.95
N GLY A 145 17.05 -4.02 6.91
CA GLY A 145 17.02 -5.40 6.46
C GLY A 145 16.09 -6.31 7.27
N TRP A 146 15.40 -5.80 8.29
CA TRP A 146 14.46 -6.61 9.08
C TRP A 146 13.29 -7.11 8.20
N LEU A 147 13.00 -8.41 8.28
CA LEU A 147 11.86 -9.08 7.66
C LEU A 147 11.35 -10.16 8.61
N ASP A 148 10.03 -10.35 8.70
CA ASP A 148 9.47 -11.47 9.43
C ASP A 148 9.53 -12.74 8.55
N PRO A 149 10.35 -13.76 8.90
CA PRO A 149 10.45 -14.97 8.12
C PRO A 149 9.16 -15.81 8.11
N GLU A 150 8.24 -15.58 9.05
CA GLU A 150 6.95 -16.27 9.12
C GLU A 150 5.85 -15.58 8.29
N GLU A 151 6.10 -14.37 7.76
CA GLU A 151 5.11 -13.59 7.00
C GLU A 151 4.50 -14.38 5.82
N PRO A 152 5.27 -15.14 5.00
CA PRO A 152 4.69 -15.93 3.92
C PRO A 152 3.65 -16.95 4.37
N GLU A 153 3.94 -17.70 5.45
CA GLU A 153 3.01 -18.71 5.96
C GLU A 153 1.81 -18.07 6.69
N ASN A 154 2.03 -16.97 7.40
CA ASN A 154 0.97 -16.20 8.06
C ASN A 154 0.01 -15.58 7.04
N ALA A 155 0.53 -15.04 5.93
CA ALA A 155 -0.28 -14.54 4.82
C ALA A 155 -1.11 -15.66 4.20
N ALA A 156 -0.48 -16.81 3.91
CA ALA A 156 -1.16 -17.96 3.34
C ALA A 156 -2.25 -18.54 4.25
N ARG A 157 -1.98 -18.65 5.56
CA ARG A 157 -2.96 -19.08 6.57
C ARG A 157 -4.13 -18.10 6.67
N THR A 158 -3.86 -16.80 6.64
CA THR A 158 -4.91 -15.78 6.70
C THR A 158 -5.83 -15.88 5.49
N VAL A 159 -5.27 -16.02 4.28
CA VAL A 159 -6.05 -16.18 3.04
C VAL A 159 -6.94 -17.42 3.08
N GLU A 160 -6.41 -18.55 3.56
CA GLU A 160 -7.15 -19.80 3.72
C GLU A 160 -8.30 -19.67 4.74
N LEU A 161 -8.02 -19.11 5.93
CA LEU A 161 -9.03 -18.89 6.97
C LEU A 161 -10.13 -17.92 6.52
N MET A 162 -9.78 -16.94 5.70
CA MET A 162 -10.73 -16.02 5.09
C MET A 162 -11.51 -16.65 3.93
N LYS A 163 -11.07 -17.81 3.40
CA LYS A 163 -11.65 -18.51 2.25
C LYS A 163 -11.74 -17.63 1.01
N LEU A 164 -10.70 -16.85 0.75
CA LEU A 164 -10.69 -15.89 -0.35
C LEU A 164 -10.57 -16.60 -1.69
N ARG A 165 -11.42 -16.24 -2.66
CA ARG A 165 -11.23 -16.61 -4.06
C ARG A 165 -10.27 -15.68 -4.79
N TYR A 166 -10.05 -14.49 -4.25
CA TYR A 166 -9.20 -13.45 -4.81
C TYR A 166 -8.55 -12.67 -3.67
N VAL A 167 -7.24 -12.48 -3.71
CA VAL A 167 -6.49 -11.67 -2.74
C VAL A 167 -5.59 -10.68 -3.47
N VAL A 168 -5.56 -9.44 -2.98
CA VAL A 168 -4.55 -8.47 -3.40
C VAL A 168 -3.45 -8.48 -2.36
N LEU A 169 -2.22 -8.70 -2.81
CA LEU A 169 -1.02 -8.45 -2.03
C LEU A 169 -0.47 -7.09 -2.45
N THR A 170 0.07 -6.36 -1.49
CA THR A 170 0.90 -5.20 -1.75
C THR A 170 2.05 -5.19 -0.77
N SER A 171 2.99 -4.26 -0.88
CA SER A 171 4.06 -4.11 0.09
C SER A 171 4.50 -2.67 0.20
N VAL A 172 5.23 -2.39 1.27
CA VAL A 172 6.08 -1.19 1.33
C VAL A 172 7.26 -1.31 0.36
N ASP A 173 7.87 -0.18 0.00
CA ASP A 173 9.20 -0.17 -0.61
C ASP A 173 10.25 -0.56 0.44
N ARG A 174 11.21 -1.40 0.02
CA ARG A 174 12.30 -1.93 0.83
C ARG A 174 13.65 -1.71 0.15
N ASP A 175 13.98 -0.45 -0.11
CA ASP A 175 15.27 -0.06 -0.71
C ASP A 175 16.47 -0.41 0.20
N ASP A 176 16.23 -0.88 1.43
CA ASP A 176 17.22 -1.43 2.35
C ASP A 176 17.55 -2.91 2.08
N LEU A 177 16.82 -3.58 1.19
CA LEU A 177 17.07 -4.94 0.72
C LEU A 177 17.68 -4.93 -0.68
N ALA A 178 18.55 -5.91 -0.97
CA ALA A 178 19.28 -5.97 -2.24
C ALA A 178 18.38 -6.20 -3.47
N ASP A 179 17.26 -6.91 -3.30
CA ASP A 179 16.26 -7.23 -4.35
C ASP A 179 14.96 -6.42 -4.19
N GLY A 180 14.99 -5.37 -3.36
CA GLY A 180 13.80 -4.58 -3.01
C GLY A 180 12.68 -5.38 -2.32
N GLY A 181 12.94 -6.62 -1.88
CA GLY A 181 11.97 -7.54 -1.29
C GLY A 181 11.21 -8.44 -2.28
N ALA A 182 11.60 -8.46 -3.56
CA ALA A 182 10.95 -9.26 -4.59
C ALA A 182 10.89 -10.77 -4.27
N ALA A 183 11.98 -11.35 -3.75
CA ALA A 183 12.01 -12.77 -3.39
C ALA A 183 11.06 -13.10 -2.25
N HIS A 184 10.95 -12.21 -1.26
CA HIS A 184 10.03 -12.34 -0.13
C HIS A 184 8.57 -12.23 -0.58
N TYR A 185 8.27 -11.25 -1.44
CA TYR A 185 6.96 -11.09 -2.06
C TYR A 185 6.54 -12.37 -2.79
N ALA A 186 7.42 -12.90 -3.65
CA ALA A 186 7.19 -14.13 -4.39
C ALA A 186 7.02 -15.36 -3.47
N ALA A 187 7.71 -15.39 -2.32
CA ALA A 187 7.53 -16.44 -1.31
C ALA A 187 6.13 -16.40 -0.70
N CYS A 188 5.59 -15.22 -0.39
CA CYS A 188 4.21 -15.05 0.08
C CYS A 188 3.19 -15.55 -0.95
N VAL A 189 3.36 -15.20 -2.23
CA VAL A 189 2.48 -15.69 -3.31
C VAL A 189 2.52 -17.21 -3.38
N ARG A 190 3.71 -17.80 -3.43
CA ARG A 190 3.87 -19.27 -3.51
C ARG A 190 3.25 -19.97 -2.29
N ALA A 191 3.39 -19.41 -1.09
CA ALA A 191 2.76 -19.96 0.11
C ALA A 191 1.24 -19.94 0.01
N ILE A 192 0.66 -18.84 -0.45
CA ILE A 192 -0.79 -18.73 -0.69
C ILE A 192 -1.24 -19.77 -1.71
N LYS A 193 -0.55 -19.90 -2.86
CA LYS A 193 -0.91 -20.86 -3.91
C LYS A 193 -0.82 -22.32 -3.45
N ARG A 194 0.14 -22.66 -2.57
CA ARG A 194 0.23 -24.01 -2.00
C ARG A 194 -0.96 -24.35 -1.10
N ARG A 195 -1.39 -23.41 -0.24
CA ARG A 195 -2.48 -23.64 0.73
C ARG A 195 -3.86 -23.47 0.11
N SER A 196 -4.00 -22.51 -0.80
CA SER A 196 -5.24 -22.10 -1.44
C SER A 196 -5.06 -22.01 -2.96
N PRO A 197 -4.91 -23.15 -3.66
CA PRO A 197 -4.57 -23.17 -5.09
C PRO A 197 -5.64 -22.55 -6.00
N GLN A 198 -6.88 -22.46 -5.53
CA GLN A 198 -7.98 -21.82 -6.25
C GLN A 198 -8.07 -20.30 -6.05
N THR A 199 -7.25 -19.73 -5.16
CA THR A 199 -7.24 -18.29 -4.89
C THR A 199 -6.42 -17.58 -5.96
N ALA A 200 -7.05 -16.67 -6.70
CA ALA A 200 -6.34 -15.74 -7.57
C ALA A 200 -5.59 -14.68 -6.74
N VAL A 201 -4.39 -14.32 -7.16
CA VAL A 201 -3.50 -13.37 -6.49
C VAL A 201 -3.19 -12.22 -7.44
N GLU A 202 -3.54 -11.01 -7.03
CA GLU A 202 -3.06 -9.76 -7.63
C GLU A 202 -1.89 -9.23 -6.81
N ALA A 203 -0.75 -9.01 -7.46
CA ALA A 203 0.42 -8.41 -6.85
C ALA A 203 0.50 -6.93 -7.22
N LEU A 204 0.13 -6.05 -6.29
CA LEU A 204 0.39 -4.61 -6.39
C LEU A 204 1.77 -4.31 -5.81
N THR A 205 2.77 -4.20 -6.66
CA THR A 205 4.18 -4.18 -6.25
C THR A 205 4.76 -2.77 -6.15
N PRO A 206 5.88 -2.62 -5.42
CA PRO A 206 6.86 -1.56 -5.67
C PRO A 206 7.39 -1.59 -7.11
N ASP A 207 8.20 -0.60 -7.47
CA ASP A 207 8.87 -0.56 -8.77
C ASP A 207 10.20 -1.33 -8.82
N PHE A 208 10.70 -1.81 -7.68
CA PHE A 208 12.00 -2.49 -7.54
C PHE A 208 13.14 -1.69 -8.18
N GLN A 209 13.06 -0.36 -8.18
CA GLN A 209 14.00 0.54 -8.86
C GLN A 209 14.18 0.24 -10.36
N GLY A 210 13.18 -0.39 -11.00
CA GLY A 210 13.24 -0.80 -12.40
C GLY A 210 14.11 -2.04 -12.66
N VAL A 211 14.59 -2.74 -11.62
CA VAL A 211 15.43 -3.92 -11.78
C VAL A 211 14.61 -5.07 -12.38
N ARG A 212 14.91 -5.43 -13.63
CA ARG A 212 14.19 -6.46 -14.38
C ARG A 212 14.08 -7.80 -13.64
N ALA A 213 15.18 -8.28 -13.07
CA ALA A 213 15.20 -9.58 -12.40
C ALA A 213 14.23 -9.65 -11.20
N ASP A 214 14.07 -8.53 -10.49
CA ASP A 214 13.19 -8.44 -9.32
C ASP A 214 11.71 -8.40 -9.75
N VAL A 215 11.40 -7.67 -10.83
CA VAL A 215 10.07 -7.69 -11.46
C VAL A 215 9.72 -9.11 -11.93
N GLU A 216 10.62 -9.76 -12.67
CA GLU A 216 10.41 -11.12 -13.19
C GLU A 216 10.22 -12.14 -12.07
N THR A 217 10.93 -11.99 -10.95
CA THR A 217 10.79 -12.86 -9.77
C THR A 217 9.34 -12.87 -9.23
N VAL A 218 8.68 -11.70 -9.20
CA VAL A 218 7.29 -11.61 -8.74
C VAL A 218 6.32 -12.08 -9.82
N VAL A 219 6.55 -11.74 -11.09
CA VAL A 219 5.72 -12.18 -12.22
C VAL A 219 5.69 -13.72 -12.32
N ASP A 220 6.82 -14.37 -12.10
CA ASP A 220 6.95 -15.83 -12.17
C ASP A 220 6.42 -16.56 -10.93
N SER A 221 5.95 -15.85 -9.90
CA SER A 221 5.50 -16.45 -8.64
C SER A 221 4.14 -17.15 -8.70
N GLY A 222 3.45 -17.07 -9.85
CA GLY A 222 2.15 -17.71 -10.10
C GLY A 222 0.95 -16.78 -9.91
N ILE A 223 1.15 -15.47 -9.96
CA ILE A 223 0.07 -14.46 -9.89
C ILE A 223 -0.80 -14.43 -11.15
N GLU A 224 -2.02 -13.93 -11.00
CA GLU A 224 -2.95 -13.69 -12.11
C GLU A 224 -2.89 -12.24 -12.62
N VAL A 225 -2.55 -11.30 -11.73
CA VAL A 225 -2.46 -9.88 -12.06
C VAL A 225 -1.19 -9.29 -11.47
N PHE A 226 -0.39 -8.64 -12.31
CA PHE A 226 0.74 -7.80 -11.90
C PHE A 226 0.33 -6.34 -11.99
N ALA A 227 0.34 -5.63 -10.86
CA ALA A 227 -0.06 -4.24 -10.78
C ALA A 227 1.10 -3.37 -10.32
N GLN A 228 1.32 -2.25 -11.03
CA GLN A 228 2.11 -1.14 -10.52
C GLN A 228 1.44 0.18 -10.94
N ASN A 229 1.18 1.03 -9.97
CA ASN A 229 0.49 2.28 -10.15
C ASN A 229 1.44 3.39 -10.60
N VAL A 230 1.06 4.10 -11.66
CA VAL A 230 1.69 5.36 -12.05
C VAL A 230 1.32 6.51 -11.09
N GLU A 231 0.17 6.37 -10.42
CA GLU A 231 -0.42 7.23 -9.38
C GLU A 231 -0.85 8.62 -9.85
N THR A 232 -0.07 9.27 -10.72
CA THR A 232 -0.36 10.59 -11.25
C THR A 232 0.28 10.77 -12.63
N VAL A 233 0.04 11.93 -13.24
CA VAL A 233 0.55 12.28 -14.57
C VAL A 233 2.05 12.60 -14.55
N ARG A 234 2.69 12.53 -15.71
CA ARG A 234 4.14 12.75 -15.91
C ARG A 234 4.69 13.97 -15.16
N ARG A 235 4.10 15.17 -15.37
CA ARG A 235 4.51 16.43 -14.72
C ARG A 235 4.46 16.38 -13.20
N LEU A 236 3.50 15.65 -12.63
CA LEU A 236 3.27 15.58 -11.18
C LEU A 236 4.01 14.44 -10.49
N THR A 237 4.69 13.58 -11.23
CA THR A 237 5.35 12.38 -10.67
C THR A 237 6.29 12.72 -9.51
N HIS A 238 7.31 13.55 -9.68
CA HIS A 238 8.23 13.90 -8.58
C HIS A 238 7.64 14.85 -7.52
N PRO A 239 6.71 15.76 -7.86
CA PRO A 239 5.96 16.50 -6.83
C PRO A 239 5.10 15.61 -5.92
N VAL A 240 4.61 14.47 -6.40
CA VAL A 240 3.65 13.58 -5.71
C VAL A 240 4.33 12.35 -5.11
N ARG A 241 5.20 11.68 -5.85
CA ARG A 241 5.85 10.42 -5.51
C ARG A 241 7.26 10.67 -4.99
N ASP A 242 7.83 9.67 -4.31
CA ASP A 242 9.23 9.71 -3.90
C ASP A 242 10.14 9.96 -5.13
N PRO A 243 11.25 10.71 -5.01
CA PRO A 243 12.14 11.00 -6.13
C PRO A 243 12.67 9.75 -6.87
N ARG A 244 12.73 8.60 -6.19
CA ARG A 244 13.15 7.31 -6.78
C ARG A 244 12.06 6.65 -7.63
N ALA A 245 10.81 7.09 -7.54
CA ALA A 245 9.69 6.54 -8.30
C ALA A 245 9.45 7.37 -9.57
N GLY A 246 10.01 6.91 -10.70
CA GLY A 246 9.90 7.56 -12.01
C GLY A 246 8.65 7.16 -12.80
N TYR A 247 8.17 8.07 -13.66
CA TYR A 247 7.04 7.81 -14.55
C TYR A 247 7.41 6.75 -15.60
N GLU A 248 8.53 6.94 -16.32
CA GLU A 248 9.00 5.98 -17.32
C GLU A 248 9.44 4.66 -16.70
N GLN A 249 10.07 4.70 -15.53
CA GLN A 249 10.39 3.49 -14.77
C GLN A 249 9.13 2.67 -14.46
N THR A 250 8.01 3.33 -14.15
CA THR A 250 6.74 2.64 -13.91
C THR A 250 6.22 1.98 -15.19
N LEU A 251 6.26 2.67 -16.33
CA LEU A 251 5.88 2.10 -17.61
C LEU A 251 6.77 0.90 -17.98
N GLU A 252 8.09 1.03 -17.82
CA GLU A 252 9.04 -0.04 -18.12
C GLU A 252 8.80 -1.29 -17.26
N VAL A 253 8.52 -1.11 -15.95
CA VAL A 253 8.18 -2.23 -15.04
C VAL A 253 6.93 -2.97 -15.52
N LEU A 254 5.89 -2.24 -15.94
CA LEU A 254 4.66 -2.83 -16.47
C LEU A 254 4.91 -3.56 -17.80
N GLU A 255 5.73 -2.99 -18.67
CA GLU A 255 6.12 -3.63 -19.93
C GLU A 255 6.96 -4.89 -19.71
N ILE A 256 7.88 -4.88 -18.73
CA ILE A 256 8.67 -6.07 -18.36
C ILE A 256 7.72 -7.19 -17.95
N ALA A 257 6.75 -6.91 -17.08
CA ALA A 257 5.76 -7.91 -16.67
C ALA A 257 4.96 -8.44 -17.86
N LYS A 258 4.46 -7.55 -18.72
CA LYS A 258 3.67 -7.93 -19.90
C LYS A 258 4.46 -8.77 -20.90
N ARG A 259 5.74 -8.45 -21.13
CA ARG A 259 6.63 -9.21 -22.02
C ARG A 259 7.03 -10.55 -21.42
N ARG A 260 7.27 -10.60 -20.10
CA ARG A 260 7.72 -11.82 -19.40
C ARG A 260 6.65 -12.89 -19.42
N ARG A 261 5.39 -12.53 -19.09
CA ARG A 261 4.24 -13.44 -19.10
C ARG A 261 2.99 -12.73 -19.65
N PRO A 262 2.75 -12.78 -20.98
CA PRO A 262 1.63 -12.07 -21.62
C PRO A 262 0.23 -12.43 -21.10
N GLU A 263 0.08 -13.62 -20.53
CA GLU A 263 -1.14 -14.12 -19.90
C GLU A 263 -1.40 -13.56 -18.49
N VAL A 264 -0.38 -13.04 -17.82
CA VAL A 264 -0.55 -12.31 -16.56
C VAL A 264 -1.09 -10.92 -16.91
N LEU A 265 -2.23 -10.57 -16.34
CA LEU A 265 -2.84 -9.28 -16.61
C LEU A 265 -2.02 -8.18 -15.95
N THR A 266 -1.79 -7.09 -16.67
CA THR A 266 -1.12 -5.90 -16.12
C THR A 266 -2.13 -4.85 -15.72
N LYS A 267 -1.86 -4.16 -14.60
CA LYS A 267 -2.79 -3.18 -14.03
C LYS A 267 -2.07 -1.94 -13.50
N SER A 268 -2.70 -0.79 -13.66
CA SER A 268 -2.23 0.47 -13.07
C SER A 268 -3.37 1.31 -12.50
N SER A 269 -3.03 2.45 -11.91
CA SER A 269 -3.95 3.34 -11.23
C SER A 269 -3.52 4.80 -11.34
N LEU A 270 -4.50 5.69 -11.41
CA LEU A 270 -4.32 7.13 -11.23
C LEU A 270 -5.23 7.64 -10.11
N MET A 271 -4.66 8.47 -9.24
CA MET A 271 -5.42 9.30 -8.32
C MET A 271 -5.65 10.68 -8.94
N LEU A 272 -6.91 11.07 -9.03
CA LEU A 272 -7.33 12.35 -9.60
C LEU A 272 -7.58 13.39 -8.49
N GLY A 273 -7.33 14.65 -8.80
CA GLY A 273 -7.48 15.79 -7.89
C GLY A 273 -6.18 16.29 -7.28
N LEU A 274 -5.02 15.92 -7.83
CA LEU A 274 -3.68 16.37 -7.40
C LEU A 274 -3.19 17.61 -8.16
N GLY A 275 -3.89 18.00 -9.22
CA GLY A 275 -3.60 19.19 -10.04
C GLY A 275 -3.27 18.86 -11.49
N GLU A 276 -3.56 17.63 -11.91
CA GLU A 276 -3.56 17.18 -13.28
C GLU A 276 -4.73 17.79 -14.08
N SER A 277 -4.49 18.05 -15.36
CA SER A 277 -5.53 18.42 -16.32
C SER A 277 -6.12 17.19 -17.01
N ASP A 278 -7.29 17.33 -17.64
CA ASP A 278 -7.92 16.23 -18.37
C ASP A 278 -7.07 15.75 -19.56
N ALA A 279 -6.33 16.65 -20.22
CA ALA A 279 -5.42 16.30 -21.31
C ALA A 279 -4.23 15.45 -20.81
N GLU A 280 -3.68 15.77 -19.64
CA GLU A 280 -2.60 14.96 -19.03
C GLU A 280 -3.12 13.59 -18.57
N ILE A 281 -4.37 13.49 -18.12
CA ILE A 281 -5.00 12.20 -17.82
C ILE A 281 -5.10 11.37 -19.11
N ASP A 282 -5.57 11.96 -20.21
CA ASP A 282 -5.69 11.27 -21.50
C ASP A 282 -4.33 10.82 -22.05
N GLU A 283 -3.29 11.65 -21.94
CA GLU A 283 -1.90 11.28 -22.27
C GLU A 283 -1.43 10.08 -21.44
N THR A 284 -1.61 10.11 -20.11
CA THR A 284 -1.20 9.00 -19.25
C THR A 284 -1.98 7.71 -19.54
N LEU A 285 -3.27 7.80 -19.89
CA LEU A 285 -4.04 6.63 -20.31
C LEU A 285 -3.49 6.03 -21.62
N ALA A 286 -3.12 6.88 -22.58
CA ALA A 286 -2.50 6.43 -23.83
C ALA A 286 -1.11 5.81 -23.62
N ASP A 287 -0.28 6.40 -22.74
CA ASP A 287 1.03 5.87 -22.35
C ASP A 287 0.90 4.48 -21.72
N LEU A 288 -0.02 4.31 -20.74
CA LEU A 288 -0.28 3.03 -20.10
C LEU A 288 -0.76 1.97 -21.11
N ARG A 289 -1.60 2.36 -22.07
CA ARG A 289 -2.01 1.44 -23.15
C ARG A 289 -0.86 1.04 -24.04
N THR A 290 0.01 1.98 -24.39
CA THR A 290 1.21 1.73 -25.19
C THR A 290 2.16 0.75 -24.47
N ALA A 291 2.28 0.89 -23.15
CA ALA A 291 3.02 -0.04 -22.27
C ALA A 291 2.34 -1.42 -22.11
N GLY A 292 1.19 -1.66 -22.75
CA GLY A 292 0.49 -2.94 -22.73
C GLY A 292 -0.32 -3.20 -21.46
N VAL A 293 -0.72 -2.16 -20.71
CA VAL A 293 -1.52 -2.29 -19.48
C VAL A 293 -2.95 -2.72 -19.79
N ASP A 294 -3.39 -3.84 -19.21
CA ASP A 294 -4.73 -4.39 -19.47
C ASP A 294 -5.84 -3.66 -18.69
N ILE A 295 -5.61 -3.34 -17.42
CA ILE A 295 -6.62 -2.77 -16.52
C ILE A 295 -6.14 -1.44 -15.94
N VAL A 296 -7.03 -0.44 -15.89
CA VAL A 296 -6.76 0.82 -15.19
C VAL A 296 -7.81 1.13 -14.14
N THR A 297 -7.38 1.71 -13.02
CA THR A 297 -8.28 2.20 -11.98
C THR A 297 -8.15 3.70 -11.81
N LEU A 298 -9.27 4.41 -11.69
CA LEU A 298 -9.32 5.86 -11.56
C LEU A 298 -10.12 6.24 -10.32
N GLY A 299 -9.47 6.89 -9.36
CA GLY A 299 -10.10 7.25 -8.09
C GLY A 299 -9.77 8.67 -7.62
N GLN A 300 -10.59 9.25 -6.75
CA GLN A 300 -10.29 10.56 -6.15
C GLN A 300 -9.15 10.43 -5.13
N TYR A 301 -8.15 11.30 -5.25
CA TYR A 301 -7.17 11.56 -4.19
C TYR A 301 -7.89 12.11 -2.95
N LEU A 302 -7.76 11.38 -1.84
CA LEU A 302 -8.22 11.83 -0.54
C LEU A 302 -7.00 12.10 0.34
N ARG A 303 -6.86 13.35 0.77
CA ARG A 303 -5.76 13.79 1.62
C ARG A 303 -5.79 13.05 2.96
N PRO A 304 -4.78 12.22 3.30
CA PRO A 304 -4.81 11.44 4.53
C PRO A 304 -4.70 12.29 5.79
N THR A 305 -3.79 13.28 5.80
CA THR A 305 -3.57 14.19 6.92
C THR A 305 -3.16 15.58 6.44
N VAL A 306 -3.14 16.56 7.35
CA VAL A 306 -2.70 17.93 7.07
C VAL A 306 -1.23 18.04 6.64
N ASN A 307 -0.42 16.99 6.82
CA ASN A 307 0.97 16.97 6.37
C ASN A 307 1.10 16.58 4.88
N HIS A 308 0.08 15.96 4.29
CA HIS A 308 0.08 15.49 2.91
C HIS A 308 -0.32 16.58 1.93
N LEU A 309 -0.15 16.32 0.63
CA LEU A 309 -0.54 17.25 -0.44
C LEU A 309 -2.01 17.70 -0.31
N PRO A 310 -2.30 18.98 -0.56
CA PRO A 310 -3.68 19.45 -0.61
C PRO A 310 -4.40 18.87 -1.83
N VAL A 311 -5.70 18.59 -1.68
CA VAL A 311 -6.57 18.29 -2.83
C VAL A 311 -6.71 19.57 -3.67
N ARG A 312 -6.48 19.48 -4.98
CA ARG A 312 -6.60 20.58 -5.95
C ARG A 312 -7.96 20.62 -6.63
N ARG A 313 -8.58 19.45 -6.86
CA ARG A 313 -9.91 19.31 -7.48
C ARG A 313 -10.64 18.13 -6.86
N PHE A 314 -11.94 18.31 -6.58
CA PHE A 314 -12.85 17.20 -6.33
C PHE A 314 -13.55 16.87 -7.65
N VAL A 315 -13.15 15.75 -8.24
CA VAL A 315 -13.70 15.27 -9.52
C VAL A 315 -15.14 14.80 -9.28
N ARG A 316 -16.06 15.21 -10.16
CA ARG A 316 -17.47 14.83 -10.04
C ARG A 316 -17.69 13.40 -10.56
N PRO A 317 -18.71 12.67 -10.05
CA PRO A 317 -18.99 11.31 -10.48
C PRO A 317 -19.15 11.15 -12.00
N GLU A 318 -19.76 12.11 -12.69
CA GLU A 318 -19.97 12.04 -14.14
C GLU A 318 -18.66 12.18 -14.92
N GLU A 319 -17.65 12.84 -14.35
CA GLU A 319 -16.34 12.95 -14.99
C GLU A 319 -15.61 11.59 -14.97
N PHE A 320 -15.77 10.82 -13.88
CA PHE A 320 -15.28 9.45 -13.80
C PHE A 320 -15.90 8.54 -14.88
N ASP A 321 -17.18 8.71 -15.20
CA ASP A 321 -17.82 8.00 -16.31
C ASP A 321 -17.16 8.36 -17.65
N ARG A 322 -16.90 9.65 -17.90
CA ARG A 322 -16.19 10.09 -19.13
C ARG A 322 -14.76 9.55 -19.23
N TYR A 323 -14.01 9.50 -18.12
CA TYR A 323 -12.67 8.89 -18.14
C TYR A 323 -12.73 7.39 -18.39
N ARG A 324 -13.78 6.71 -17.89
CA ARG A 324 -14.00 5.29 -18.14
C ARG A 324 -14.27 5.01 -19.62
N GLU A 325 -15.19 5.77 -20.22
CA GLU A 325 -15.52 5.64 -21.65
C GLU A 325 -14.29 5.83 -22.54
N ARG A 326 -13.48 6.86 -22.26
CA ARG A 326 -12.21 7.11 -22.96
C ARG A 326 -11.21 5.97 -22.78
N SER A 327 -11.02 5.49 -21.55
CA SER A 327 -10.14 4.35 -21.27
C SER A 327 -10.56 3.11 -22.08
N LEU A 328 -11.86 2.77 -22.08
CA LEU A 328 -12.34 1.63 -22.84
C LEU A 328 -12.17 1.82 -24.36
N ALA A 329 -12.36 3.04 -24.87
CA ALA A 329 -12.11 3.37 -26.28
C ALA A 329 -10.63 3.23 -26.68
N LEU A 330 -9.69 3.46 -25.75
CA LEU A 330 -8.26 3.19 -25.94
C LEU A 330 -7.91 1.68 -25.84
N GLY A 331 -8.89 0.82 -25.58
CA GLY A 331 -8.73 -0.63 -25.58
C GLY A 331 -8.19 -1.22 -24.28
N PHE A 332 -8.37 -0.55 -23.14
CA PHE A 332 -8.24 -1.23 -21.84
C PHE A 332 -9.27 -2.37 -21.75
N LEU A 333 -8.88 -3.50 -21.17
CA LEU A 333 -9.77 -4.63 -20.89
C LEU A 333 -10.90 -4.23 -19.93
N GLU A 334 -10.55 -3.43 -18.93
CA GLU A 334 -11.49 -2.76 -18.03
C GLU A 334 -10.89 -1.45 -17.51
N CYS A 335 -11.76 -0.48 -17.29
CA CYS A 335 -11.48 0.69 -16.45
C CYS A 335 -12.48 0.76 -15.30
N VAL A 336 -11.99 0.54 -14.07
CA VAL A 336 -12.80 0.76 -12.87
C VAL A 336 -12.63 2.21 -12.42
N SER A 337 -13.69 3.00 -12.50
CA SER A 337 -13.62 4.46 -12.36
C SER A 337 -14.73 4.98 -11.47
N GLY A 338 -14.35 5.75 -10.44
CA GLY A 338 -15.32 6.37 -9.53
C GLY A 338 -14.66 7.05 -8.34
N PRO A 339 -15.38 7.92 -7.61
CA PRO A 339 -14.77 8.76 -6.58
C PRO A 339 -14.05 7.98 -5.46
N LEU A 340 -14.65 6.87 -5.00
CA LEU A 340 -14.07 6.05 -3.93
C LEU A 340 -13.24 4.87 -4.45
N VAL A 341 -13.00 4.76 -5.75
CA VAL A 341 -12.18 3.68 -6.31
C VAL A 341 -10.76 3.77 -5.76
N ARG A 342 -10.17 2.59 -5.53
CA ARG A 342 -8.78 2.35 -5.15
C ARG A 342 -8.27 1.20 -6.01
N SER A 343 -6.95 1.05 -6.14
CA SER A 343 -6.36 -0.01 -6.96
C SER A 343 -6.89 -1.39 -6.58
N SER A 344 -7.11 -1.67 -5.28
CA SER A 344 -7.67 -2.94 -4.80
C SER A 344 -9.19 -2.97 -4.58
N TYR A 345 -9.91 -1.88 -4.87
CA TYR A 345 -11.35 -1.81 -4.61
C TYR A 345 -12.12 -2.71 -5.57
N ARG A 346 -12.81 -3.72 -5.03
CA ARG A 346 -13.57 -4.72 -5.80
C ARG A 346 -12.77 -5.36 -6.93
N ALA A 347 -11.46 -5.58 -6.72
CA ALA A 347 -10.56 -6.14 -7.72
C ALA A 347 -11.05 -7.51 -8.24
N GLU A 348 -11.73 -8.30 -7.39
CA GLU A 348 -12.34 -9.58 -7.77
C GLU A 348 -13.45 -9.46 -8.83
N ARG A 349 -13.95 -8.24 -9.06
CA ARG A 349 -15.00 -7.94 -10.05
C ARG A 349 -14.48 -7.21 -11.27
N ALA A 350 -13.21 -6.79 -11.31
CA ALA A 350 -12.66 -6.03 -12.44
C ALA A 350 -12.87 -6.77 -13.77
N LEU A 351 -12.77 -8.10 -13.76
CA LEU A 351 -12.97 -8.92 -14.97
C LEU A 351 -14.42 -9.16 -15.36
N GLN A 352 -15.41 -8.71 -14.57
CA GLN A 352 -16.84 -8.76 -14.93
C GLN A 352 -17.23 -7.69 -15.96
N ARG A 353 -16.31 -6.76 -16.26
CA ARG A 353 -16.46 -5.69 -17.25
C ARG A 353 -17.68 -4.77 -17.06
N ASN A 354 -18.08 -4.58 -15.80
CA ASN A 354 -19.27 -3.83 -15.41
C ASN A 354 -18.94 -2.69 -14.41
N ASN A 355 -17.75 -2.09 -14.53
CA ASN A 355 -17.23 -1.09 -13.58
C ASN A 355 -17.22 -1.60 -12.12
N ALA A 356 -16.94 -2.89 -11.93
CA ALA A 356 -17.05 -3.57 -10.63
C ALA A 356 -18.44 -3.40 -9.94
N GLY A 357 -19.49 -3.19 -10.72
CA GLY A 357 -20.85 -2.92 -10.25
C GLY A 357 -21.04 -1.54 -9.62
N LEU A 358 -20.22 -0.55 -10.01
CA LEU A 358 -20.37 0.84 -9.58
C LEU A 358 -21.35 1.60 -10.48
N ASP A 359 -22.15 2.45 -9.85
CA ASP A 359 -23.12 3.34 -10.50
C ASP A 359 -22.86 4.76 -10.01
N ASN A 360 -22.04 5.50 -10.77
CA ASN A 360 -21.63 6.86 -10.42
C ASN A 360 -22.82 7.85 -10.43
N ARG A 361 -23.91 7.54 -11.17
CA ARG A 361 -25.11 8.38 -11.24
C ARG A 361 -25.85 8.43 -9.90
N ARG A 362 -25.81 7.35 -9.11
CA ARG A 362 -26.36 7.32 -7.75
C ARG A 362 -25.57 8.15 -6.74
N LEU A 363 -24.32 8.48 -7.05
CA LEU A 363 -23.46 9.31 -6.20
C LEU A 363 -23.61 10.80 -6.51
N ALA A 364 -24.11 11.15 -7.70
CA ALA A 364 -24.32 12.52 -8.16
C ALA A 364 -25.53 13.22 -7.51
N THR A 365 -26.50 12.43 -7.04
CA THR A 365 -27.69 12.86 -6.31
C THR A 365 -27.44 12.88 -4.81
#